data_AF-A0A835YXZ2-F1
#
_entry.id   AF-A0A835YXZ2-F1
#
_cell.length_a   1.000
_cell.length_b   1.000
_cell.length_c   1.000
_cell.angle_alpha   90.00
_cell.angle_beta   90.00
_cell.angle_gamma   90.00
#
_symmetry.space_group_name_H-M   'P 1'
#
loop_
_entity.id
_entity.type
_entity.pdbx_description
1 polymer ?
#
loop_
_entity_poly.entity_id
_entity_poly.type
_entity_poly.pdbx_seq_one_letter_code
_entity_poly.pdbx_strand_id
1 'polypeptide(L)'
;MTCADTKQCSKYQNKKKLTCFSKQKKNKDGLNGYCRECDALKRRDCNSTRIVFISTLVASSKQRSTKRGTGQNELSVTIFADICRKQRDRCIYSGLPVNFAMMTHWQASIVRLDNNDDYLVNNSALCALEFNVRAGWTAAKAKYAATHTDSVDNATVEDNVCEALSKRTIRKPYCRMQRKEEGGVILTLCGICCKWKLQTDFYDSMGTTCKGCTSDKSKHYVSTWRGAFLRLVGNALHSCRTPTREARGLVCDITFKDIVNMYSEQSGCCMYSGVPLTKEGDWKVSLERKNVHVGYIRKNCCLIAMEFQGNDHTARSMLDSTGGGGWTRDKYLFFRANYDPANVHATVSSRDSC
;
A
#
# COMPACT_ATOMS: atom_id res chain seq x y z
N MET A 1 40.13 -25.93 16.43
CA MET A 1 39.51 -24.88 17.28
C MET A 1 38.13 -24.55 16.71
N THR A 2 37.07 -25.16 17.22
CA THR A 2 35.69 -24.78 16.88
C THR A 2 35.37 -23.51 17.67
N CYS A 3 35.50 -22.33 17.05
CA CYS A 3 35.01 -21.10 17.65
C CYS A 3 33.55 -21.31 18.07
N ALA A 4 33.23 -21.00 19.32
CA ALA A 4 31.89 -21.18 19.82
C ALA A 4 30.91 -20.32 18.98
N ASP A 5 30.03 -20.96 18.22
CA ASP A 5 29.01 -20.31 17.37
C ASP A 5 27.89 -19.64 18.18
N THR A 6 28.11 -19.43 19.47
CA THR A 6 27.12 -18.91 20.41
C THR A 6 27.69 -17.80 21.27
N LYS A 7 26.85 -16.80 21.55
CA LYS A 7 27.11 -15.70 22.47
C LYS A 7 26.03 -15.67 23.53
N GLN A 8 26.40 -15.33 24.77
CA GLN A 8 25.44 -15.16 25.85
C GLN A 8 24.76 -13.79 25.73
N CYS A 9 23.43 -13.76 25.75
CA CYS A 9 22.67 -12.52 25.77
C CYS A 9 22.74 -11.88 27.17
N SER A 10 23.15 -10.62 27.28
CA SER A 10 23.28 -9.95 28.58
C SER A 10 21.96 -9.72 29.32
N LYS A 11 20.80 -9.77 28.64
CA LYS A 11 19.48 -9.52 29.24
C LYS A 11 18.87 -10.77 29.91
N TYR A 12 18.80 -11.89 29.18
CA TYR A 12 18.21 -13.14 29.69
C TYR A 12 19.24 -14.22 30.03
N GLN A 13 20.53 -13.90 29.90
CA GLN A 13 21.67 -14.78 30.21
C GLN A 13 21.69 -16.12 29.45
N ASN A 14 20.86 -16.29 28.42
CA ASN A 14 20.84 -17.48 27.58
C ASN A 14 21.87 -17.41 26.45
N LYS A 15 22.47 -18.56 26.09
CA LYS A 15 23.35 -18.70 24.94
C LYS A 15 22.52 -18.80 23.65
N LYS A 16 22.76 -17.91 22.68
CA LYS A 16 22.10 -17.91 21.36
C LYS A 16 23.15 -17.92 20.25
N LYS A 17 22.78 -18.37 19.04
CA LYS A 17 23.67 -18.35 17.88
C LYS A 17 24.11 -16.92 17.55
N LEU A 18 25.33 -16.73 17.01
CA LEU A 18 25.84 -15.39 16.65
C LEU A 18 24.92 -14.64 15.66
N THR A 19 24.21 -15.36 14.79
CA THR A 19 23.23 -14.80 13.84
C THR A 19 22.03 -14.15 14.52
N CYS A 20 21.77 -14.47 15.79
CA CYS A 20 20.73 -13.85 16.60
C CYS A 20 21.12 -12.47 17.15
N PHE A 21 22.32 -11.97 16.90
CA PHE A 21 22.80 -10.68 17.36
C PHE A 21 22.91 -9.68 16.19
N SER A 22 22.71 -8.39 16.49
CA SER A 22 22.95 -7.32 15.52
C SER A 22 24.44 -6.93 15.55
N LYS A 23 24.98 -6.49 14.40
CA LYS A 23 26.35 -5.97 14.35
C LYS A 23 26.45 -4.67 15.15
N GLN A 24 27.51 -4.51 15.93
CA GLN A 24 27.84 -3.30 16.68
C GLN A 24 29.35 -3.06 16.64
N LYS A 25 29.79 -2.13 15.79
CA LYS A 25 31.22 -1.87 15.53
C LYS A 25 32.01 -1.47 16.78
N LYS A 26 31.34 -0.92 17.79
CA LYS A 26 31.97 -0.47 19.05
C LYS A 26 32.37 -1.62 19.99
N ASN A 27 31.78 -2.79 19.82
CA ASN A 27 32.06 -3.93 20.70
C ASN A 27 33.24 -4.74 20.13
N LYS A 28 34.07 -5.30 21.00
CA LYS A 28 35.29 -6.05 20.59
C LYS A 28 34.99 -7.21 19.62
N ASP A 29 33.84 -7.86 19.79
CA ASP A 29 33.38 -8.96 18.93
C ASP A 29 32.53 -8.51 17.74
N GLY A 30 32.34 -7.19 17.56
CA GLY A 30 31.53 -6.61 16.50
C GLY A 30 30.03 -6.90 16.62
N LEU A 31 29.54 -7.43 17.76
CA LEU A 31 28.15 -7.82 17.98
C LEU A 31 27.55 -7.12 19.20
N ASN A 32 26.25 -6.82 19.17
CA ASN A 32 25.54 -6.22 20.31
C ASN A 32 25.58 -7.15 21.55
N GLY A 33 25.52 -6.59 22.76
CA GLY A 33 25.56 -7.35 24.03
C GLY A 33 24.28 -8.15 24.30
N TYR A 34 23.16 -7.73 23.72
CA TYR A 34 21.88 -8.43 23.80
C TYR A 34 21.46 -8.96 22.42
N CYS A 35 20.67 -10.03 22.40
CA CYS A 35 20.17 -10.62 21.15
C CYS A 35 19.10 -9.73 20.51
N ARG A 36 18.80 -9.94 19.22
CA ARG A 36 17.83 -9.16 18.44
C ARG A 36 16.42 -9.20 19.01
N GLU A 37 16.04 -10.31 19.64
CA GLU A 37 14.76 -10.47 20.33
C GLU A 37 14.66 -9.55 21.55
N CYS A 38 15.70 -9.53 22.39
CA CYS A 38 15.79 -8.60 23.53
C CYS A 38 15.80 -7.15 23.10
N ASP A 39 16.51 -6.83 22.01
CA ASP A 39 16.53 -5.50 21.42
C ASP A 39 15.15 -5.08 20.92
N ALA A 40 14.43 -5.99 20.27
CA ALA A 40 13.07 -5.75 19.79
C ALA A 40 12.11 -5.49 20.95
N LEU A 41 12.19 -6.29 22.03
CA LEU A 41 11.42 -6.08 23.26
C LEU A 41 11.76 -4.73 23.90
N LYS A 42 13.05 -4.43 24.09
CA LYS A 42 13.48 -3.14 24.64
C LYS A 42 12.97 -1.97 23.81
N ARG A 43 13.07 -2.04 22.47
CA ARG A 43 12.54 -1.00 21.59
C ARG A 43 11.02 -0.87 21.71
N ARG A 44 10.29 -1.98 21.80
CA ARG A 44 8.84 -1.99 22.04
C ARG A 44 8.49 -1.31 23.36
N ASP A 45 9.22 -1.63 24.43
CA ASP A 45 8.98 -1.10 25.78
C ASP A 45 9.38 0.38 25.87
N CYS A 46 10.50 0.79 25.27
CA CYS A 46 10.87 2.21 25.21
C CYS A 46 9.87 3.03 24.38
N ASN A 47 9.35 2.44 23.29
CA ASN A 47 8.36 3.08 22.42
C ASN A 47 6.92 2.92 22.92
N SER A 48 6.68 2.31 24.09
CA SER A 48 5.32 2.13 24.61
C SER A 48 4.78 3.38 25.28
N THR A 49 5.65 4.30 25.71
CA THR A 49 5.18 5.58 26.25
C THR A 49 4.64 6.44 25.11
N ARG A 50 3.47 7.04 25.34
CA ARG A 50 2.79 7.91 24.38
C ARG A 50 3.71 8.99 23.81
N ILE A 51 4.52 9.63 24.66
CA ILE A 51 5.40 10.73 24.24
C ILE A 51 6.56 10.25 23.34
N VAL A 52 7.15 9.08 23.64
CA VAL A 52 8.21 8.51 22.79
C VAL A 52 7.64 8.05 21.46
N PHE A 53 6.42 7.49 21.46
CA PHE A 53 5.73 7.10 20.25
C PHE A 53 5.43 8.31 19.34
N ILE A 54 4.86 9.39 19.90
CA ILE A 54 4.65 10.67 19.20
C ILE A 54 5.97 11.21 18.65
N SER A 55 7.04 11.20 19.45
CA SER A 55 8.36 11.65 19.03
C SER A 55 8.88 10.85 17.83
N THR A 56 8.65 9.54 17.82
CA THR A 56 9.03 8.64 16.72
C THR A 56 8.24 8.94 15.44
N LEU A 57 6.94 9.22 15.57
CA LEU A 57 6.10 9.60 14.43
C LEU A 57 6.56 10.93 13.81
N VAL A 58 6.83 11.94 14.63
CA VAL A 58 7.32 13.25 14.18
C VAL A 58 8.71 13.13 13.54
N ALA A 59 9.63 12.35 14.12
CA ALA A 59 10.92 12.09 13.50
C ALA A 59 10.77 11.42 12.12
N SER A 60 9.84 10.46 12.01
CA SER A 60 9.55 9.77 10.75
C SER A 60 8.94 10.70 9.69
N SER A 61 8.06 11.62 10.10
CA SER A 61 7.47 12.61 9.18
C SER A 61 8.54 13.55 8.62
N LYS A 62 9.49 14.01 9.45
CA LYS A 62 10.63 14.84 9.03
C LYS A 62 11.50 14.10 8.01
N GLN A 63 11.86 12.85 8.29
CA GLN A 63 12.64 12.05 7.35
C GLN A 63 11.92 11.88 6.00
N ARG A 64 10.59 11.69 6.01
CA ARG A 64 9.80 11.58 4.77
C ARG A 64 9.73 12.90 4.00
N SER A 65 9.56 14.02 4.69
CA SER A 65 9.61 15.37 4.11
C SER A 65 10.94 15.62 3.41
N THR A 66 12.08 15.35 4.07
CA THR A 66 13.41 15.49 3.47
C THR A 66 13.58 14.61 2.22
N LYS A 67 13.11 13.36 2.25
CA LYS A 67 13.17 12.46 1.09
C LYS A 67 12.34 12.93 -0.11
N ARG A 68 11.29 13.73 0.13
CA ARG A 68 10.48 14.35 -0.93
C ARG A 68 11.13 15.63 -1.49
N GLY A 69 12.16 16.17 -0.83
CA GLY A 69 12.82 17.41 -1.24
C GLY A 69 12.07 18.69 -0.89
N THR A 70 10.97 18.61 -0.14
CA THR A 70 10.18 19.78 0.28
C THR A 70 10.80 20.45 1.51
N GLY A 71 11.21 19.67 2.51
CA GLY A 71 11.80 20.17 3.76
C GLY A 71 10.85 20.97 4.66
N GLN A 72 9.59 21.15 4.25
CA GLN A 72 8.57 21.95 4.93
C GLN A 72 7.81 21.10 5.95
N ASN A 73 8.45 20.77 7.07
CA ASN A 73 7.80 20.03 8.15
C ASN A 73 7.70 20.90 9.40
N GLU A 74 6.47 21.32 9.73
CA GLU A 74 6.18 22.16 10.89
C GLU A 74 5.90 21.34 12.16
N LEU A 75 5.79 20.02 12.05
CA LEU A 75 5.43 19.18 13.19
C LEU A 75 6.59 19.11 14.19
N SER A 76 6.27 19.53 15.41
CA SER A 76 7.02 19.22 16.62
C SER A 76 6.27 18.17 17.46
N VAL A 77 6.94 17.64 18.48
CA VAL A 77 6.32 16.71 19.44
C VAL A 77 5.14 17.38 20.14
N THR A 78 5.28 18.65 20.53
CA THR A 78 4.23 19.42 21.22
C THR A 78 3.05 19.72 20.30
N ILE A 79 3.31 20.13 19.05
CA ILE A 79 2.27 20.38 18.04
C ILE A 79 1.48 19.10 17.76
N PHE A 80 2.15 17.97 17.53
CA PHE A 80 1.43 16.74 17.23
C PHE A 80 0.70 16.17 18.46
N ALA A 81 1.23 16.35 19.67
CA ALA A 81 0.49 16.04 20.90
C ALA A 81 -0.78 16.89 21.05
N ASP A 82 -0.73 18.17 20.65
CA ASP A 82 -1.91 19.06 20.62
C ASP A 82 -2.94 18.59 19.60
N ILE A 83 -2.52 18.18 18.40
CA ILE A 83 -3.39 17.55 17.39
C ILE A 83 -4.08 16.31 17.99
N CYS A 84 -3.32 15.42 18.64
CA CYS A 84 -3.88 14.22 19.28
C CYS A 84 -4.94 14.57 20.34
N ARG A 85 -4.65 15.56 21.19
CA ARG A 85 -5.56 16.04 22.23
C ARG A 85 -6.84 16.64 21.64
N LYS A 86 -6.73 17.51 20.64
CA LYS A 86 -7.89 18.09 19.92
C LYS A 86 -8.75 17.01 19.28
N GLN A 87 -8.12 15.98 18.72
CA GLN A 87 -8.81 14.83 18.15
C GLN A 87 -9.31 13.81 19.16
N ARG A 88 -9.08 14.02 20.47
CA ARG A 88 -9.41 13.08 21.56
C ARG A 88 -8.88 11.68 21.31
N ASP A 89 -7.66 11.58 20.75
CA ASP A 89 -7.00 10.33 20.40
C ASP A 89 -7.80 9.40 19.47
N ARG A 90 -8.55 10.01 18.55
CA ARG A 90 -9.37 9.30 17.57
C ARG A 90 -8.86 9.53 16.14
N CYS A 91 -9.06 8.52 15.32
CA CYS A 91 -8.74 8.57 13.90
C CYS A 91 -9.61 9.62 13.19
N ILE A 92 -8.97 10.51 12.43
CA ILE A 92 -9.65 11.57 11.66
C ILE A 92 -10.73 11.05 10.70
N TYR A 93 -10.57 9.84 10.16
CA TYR A 93 -11.50 9.30 9.16
C TYR A 93 -12.62 8.45 9.75
N SER A 94 -12.32 7.65 10.77
CA SER A 94 -13.24 6.64 11.30
C SER A 94 -13.81 6.95 12.67
N GLY A 95 -13.25 7.92 13.39
CA GLY A 95 -13.61 8.19 14.78
C GLY A 95 -13.15 7.11 15.77
N LEU A 96 -12.53 6.03 15.31
CA LEU A 96 -12.04 4.95 16.18
C LEU A 96 -10.89 5.43 17.07
N PRO A 97 -10.79 4.97 18.33
CA PRO A 97 -9.64 5.25 19.18
C PRO A 97 -8.38 4.65 18.57
N VAL A 98 -7.26 5.38 18.64
CA VAL A 98 -5.96 4.88 18.17
C VAL A 98 -5.06 4.44 19.31
N ASN A 99 -4.17 3.49 19.04
CA ASN A 99 -3.22 2.96 20.01
C ASN A 99 -1.82 3.56 19.80
N PHE A 100 -1.23 4.15 20.83
CA PHE A 100 0.15 4.66 20.84
C PHE A 100 1.17 3.56 21.18
N ALA A 101 0.93 2.35 20.68
CA ALA A 101 1.79 1.19 20.89
C ALA A 101 2.09 0.52 19.55
N MET A 102 3.35 0.14 19.35
CA MET A 102 3.78 -0.52 18.11
C MET A 102 3.11 -1.90 17.96
N MET A 103 2.79 -2.27 16.71
CA MET A 103 2.25 -3.59 16.35
C MET A 103 0.94 -3.91 17.07
N THR A 104 0.09 -2.90 17.23
CA THR A 104 -1.27 -3.03 17.76
C THR A 104 -2.29 -2.71 16.68
N HIS A 105 -3.53 -3.17 16.87
CA HIS A 105 -4.65 -2.73 16.05
C HIS A 105 -4.90 -1.24 16.25
N TRP A 106 -5.29 -0.55 15.18
CA TRP A 106 -5.57 0.89 15.22
C TRP A 106 -4.36 1.71 15.67
N GLN A 107 -3.15 1.27 15.34
CA GLN A 107 -1.92 1.96 15.72
C GLN A 107 -1.93 3.42 15.24
N ALA A 108 -1.60 4.36 16.11
CA ALA A 108 -1.54 5.78 15.79
C ALA A 108 -0.54 6.07 14.65
N SER A 109 -0.93 6.97 13.75
CA SER A 109 -0.13 7.39 12.61
C SER A 109 -0.43 8.85 12.23
N ILE A 110 0.54 9.51 11.59
CA ILE A 110 0.36 10.86 11.03
C ILE A 110 -0.06 10.72 9.57
N VAL A 111 -1.21 11.29 9.22
CA VAL A 111 -1.66 11.41 7.82
C VAL A 111 -1.60 12.87 7.37
N ARG A 112 -1.38 13.06 6.06
CA ARG A 112 -1.52 14.35 5.39
C ARG A 112 -2.92 14.43 4.79
N LEU A 113 -3.65 15.51 5.05
CA LEU A 113 -5.02 15.69 4.55
C LEU A 113 -5.00 15.94 3.04
N ASP A 114 -4.05 16.73 2.56
CA ASP A 114 -3.64 16.85 1.17
C ASP A 114 -2.26 16.19 0.96
N ASN A 115 -2.20 15.25 0.02
CA ASN A 115 -0.97 14.55 -0.33
C ASN A 115 0.01 15.38 -1.17
N ASN A 116 -0.44 16.50 -1.75
CA ASN A 116 0.42 17.44 -2.46
C ASN A 116 1.27 18.25 -1.49
N ASP A 117 0.69 18.61 -0.35
CA ASP A 117 1.36 19.34 0.72
C ASP A 117 2.26 18.43 1.59
N ASP A 118 3.03 19.07 2.47
CA ASP A 118 3.89 18.42 3.44
C ASP A 118 3.21 18.33 4.82
N TYR A 119 3.95 17.94 5.84
CA TYR A 119 3.47 17.83 7.23
C TYR A 119 3.39 19.21 7.90
N LEU A 120 2.38 19.98 7.51
CA LEU A 120 2.04 21.29 8.09
C LEU A 120 1.03 21.12 9.25
N VAL A 121 0.92 22.11 10.14
CA VAL A 121 0.00 22.06 11.29
C VAL A 121 -1.46 21.86 10.85
N ASN A 122 -1.87 22.54 9.79
CA ASN A 122 -3.24 22.49 9.25
C ASN A 122 -3.45 21.38 8.20
N ASN A 123 -2.38 20.71 7.77
CA ASN A 123 -2.44 19.62 6.79
C ASN A 123 -2.15 18.24 7.42
N SER A 124 -1.93 18.17 8.73
CA SER A 124 -1.60 16.93 9.42
C SER A 124 -2.68 16.53 10.42
N ALA A 125 -3.00 15.24 10.46
CA ALA A 125 -3.96 14.71 11.42
C ALA A 125 -3.51 13.36 11.99
N LEU A 126 -4.07 13.02 13.15
CA LEU A 126 -4.01 11.70 13.74
C LEU A 126 -4.96 10.76 12.98
N CYS A 127 -4.44 9.60 12.56
CA CYS A 127 -5.22 8.51 11.97
C CYS A 127 -4.77 7.17 12.54
N ALA A 128 -5.62 6.14 12.40
CA ALA A 128 -5.19 4.76 12.55
C ALA A 128 -4.37 4.34 11.32
N LEU A 129 -3.31 3.56 11.54
CA LEU A 129 -2.36 3.11 10.51
C LEU A 129 -3.06 2.37 9.37
N GLU A 130 -4.14 1.64 9.67
CA GLU A 130 -5.00 0.96 8.70
C GLU A 130 -5.56 1.92 7.64
N PHE A 131 -5.77 3.19 7.97
CA PHE A 131 -6.26 4.21 7.05
C PHE A 131 -5.14 5.00 6.36
N ASN A 132 -3.88 4.84 6.80
CA ASN A 132 -2.72 5.51 6.20
C ASN A 132 -2.08 4.65 5.09
N VAL A 133 -2.88 4.35 4.06
CA VAL A 133 -2.47 3.53 2.91
C VAL A 133 -2.32 4.37 1.66
N ARG A 134 -1.65 3.80 0.63
CA ARG A 134 -1.37 4.50 -0.63
C ARG A 134 -2.63 4.97 -1.37
N ALA A 135 -3.74 4.25 -1.25
CA ALA A 135 -5.00 4.61 -1.90
C ALA A 135 -5.58 5.94 -1.40
N GLY A 136 -5.19 6.38 -0.20
CA GLY A 136 -5.72 7.58 0.45
C GLY A 136 -7.15 7.36 0.96
N TRP A 137 -7.33 7.46 2.27
CA TRP A 137 -8.65 7.51 2.88
C TRP A 137 -9.12 8.96 3.01
N THR A 138 -10.43 9.14 2.91
CA THR A 138 -11.14 10.38 3.24
C THR A 138 -12.29 10.05 4.19
N ALA A 139 -12.84 11.08 4.87
CA ALA A 139 -14.03 10.90 5.69
C ALA A 139 -15.22 10.36 4.87
N ALA A 140 -15.36 10.80 3.61
CA ALA A 140 -16.40 10.32 2.70
C ALA A 140 -16.23 8.82 2.38
N LYS A 141 -14.99 8.36 2.12
CA LYS A 141 -14.71 6.93 1.90
C LYS A 141 -14.99 6.10 3.14
N ALA A 142 -14.60 6.58 4.32
CA ALA A 142 -14.88 5.89 5.59
C ALA A 142 -16.38 5.77 5.82
N LYS A 143 -17.14 6.86 5.67
CA LYS A 143 -18.59 6.86 5.75
C LYS A 143 -19.19 5.84 4.79
N TYR A 144 -18.84 5.91 3.51
CA TYR A 144 -19.34 4.99 2.49
C TYR A 144 -19.04 3.53 2.85
N ALA A 145 -17.80 3.18 3.18
CA ALA A 145 -17.43 1.82 3.57
C ALA A 145 -18.18 1.32 4.82
N ALA A 146 -18.51 2.20 5.77
CA ALA A 146 -19.23 1.83 6.98
C ALA A 146 -20.74 1.67 6.77
N THR A 147 -21.35 2.51 5.93
CA THR A 147 -22.81 2.56 5.80
C THR A 147 -23.35 1.85 4.57
N HIS A 148 -22.51 1.53 3.60
CA HIS A 148 -22.95 0.93 2.34
C HIS A 148 -23.51 -0.49 2.54
N THR A 149 -24.58 -0.77 1.80
CA THR A 149 -25.27 -2.06 1.80
C THR A 149 -25.49 -2.60 0.39
N ASP A 150 -25.04 -1.89 -0.64
CA ASP A 150 -25.42 -2.23 -2.00
C ASP A 150 -24.66 -3.49 -2.43
N SER A 151 -25.39 -4.38 -3.11
CA SER A 151 -24.81 -5.47 -3.88
C SER A 151 -24.64 -5.01 -5.32
N VAL A 152 -23.59 -5.48 -5.99
CA VAL A 152 -23.55 -5.41 -7.46
C VAL A 152 -24.59 -6.40 -7.99
N ASP A 153 -25.41 -5.97 -8.93
CA ASP A 153 -26.36 -6.86 -9.56
C ASP A 153 -25.62 -7.94 -10.37
N ASN A 154 -26.19 -9.16 -10.40
CA ASN A 154 -25.53 -10.30 -11.03
C ASN A 154 -25.28 -10.08 -12.54
N ALA A 155 -26.14 -9.33 -13.23
CA ALA A 155 -25.97 -9.04 -14.65
C ALA A 155 -24.71 -8.18 -14.89
N THR A 156 -24.50 -7.13 -14.10
CA THR A 156 -23.26 -6.33 -14.13
C THR A 156 -22.02 -7.17 -13.84
N VAL A 157 -22.10 -8.12 -12.88
CA VAL A 157 -20.98 -9.03 -12.60
C VAL A 157 -20.69 -9.92 -13.80
N GLU A 158 -21.72 -10.51 -14.41
CA GLU A 158 -21.61 -11.35 -15.60
C GLU A 158 -21.04 -10.59 -16.80
N ASP A 159 -21.49 -9.36 -17.03
CA ASP A 159 -20.98 -8.47 -18.08
C ASP A 159 -19.50 -8.17 -17.87
N ASN A 160 -19.10 -7.85 -16.65
CA ASN A 160 -17.70 -7.59 -16.30
C ASN A 160 -16.82 -8.85 -16.49
N VAL A 161 -17.33 -10.03 -16.15
CA VAL A 161 -16.66 -11.32 -16.39
C VAL A 161 -16.53 -11.60 -17.89
N CYS A 162 -17.60 -11.38 -18.65
CA CYS A 162 -17.60 -11.50 -20.11
C CYS A 162 -16.58 -10.56 -20.75
N GLU A 163 -16.53 -9.28 -20.32
CA GLU A 163 -15.55 -8.30 -20.76
C GLU A 163 -14.11 -8.81 -20.49
N ALA A 164 -13.84 -9.30 -19.28
CA ALA A 164 -12.53 -9.81 -18.89
C ALA A 164 -12.06 -11.00 -19.74
N LEU A 165 -12.98 -11.94 -20.00
CA LEU A 165 -12.71 -13.13 -20.81
C LEU A 165 -12.56 -12.81 -22.30
N SER A 166 -13.15 -11.71 -22.78
CA SER A 166 -13.05 -11.31 -24.18
C SER A 166 -11.60 -11.05 -24.59
N LYS A 167 -11.15 -11.68 -25.69
CA LYS A 167 -9.81 -11.45 -26.25
C LYS A 167 -9.75 -10.24 -27.17
N ARG A 168 -10.78 -9.39 -27.21
CA ARG A 168 -10.90 -8.31 -28.20
C ARG A 168 -9.82 -7.25 -27.97
N THR A 169 -8.66 -7.44 -28.57
CA THR A 169 -7.73 -6.34 -28.84
C THR A 169 -8.31 -5.56 -30.00
N ILE A 170 -8.77 -4.33 -29.76
CA ILE A 170 -9.10 -3.40 -30.84
C ILE A 170 -7.82 -3.20 -31.65
N ARG A 171 -7.74 -3.83 -32.83
CA ARG A 171 -6.65 -3.62 -33.76
C ARG A 171 -6.89 -2.28 -34.44
N LYS A 172 -6.20 -1.23 -33.99
CA LYS A 172 -6.17 0.02 -34.74
C LYS A 172 -5.46 -0.22 -36.08
N PRO A 173 -5.90 0.42 -37.18
CA PRO A 173 -5.18 0.38 -38.43
C PRO A 173 -3.75 0.87 -38.19
N TYR A 174 -2.79 0.16 -38.78
CA TYR A 174 -1.39 0.38 -38.51
C TYR A 174 -0.71 1.03 -39.71
N CYS A 175 -0.19 2.24 -39.54
CA CYS A 175 0.62 2.90 -40.55
C CYS A 175 2.01 2.25 -40.62
N ARG A 176 2.49 1.94 -41.82
CA ARG A 176 3.86 1.45 -42.02
C ARG A 176 4.83 2.52 -41.52
N MET A 177 5.83 2.12 -40.74
CA MET A 177 6.83 3.04 -40.23
C MET A 177 7.57 3.69 -41.41
N GLN A 178 7.63 5.01 -41.38
CA GLN A 178 8.38 5.83 -42.33
C GLN A 178 9.25 6.81 -41.56
N ARG A 179 10.37 7.21 -42.17
CA ARG A 179 11.29 8.21 -41.63
C ARG A 179 11.56 9.26 -42.70
N LYS A 180 11.70 10.51 -42.28
CA LYS A 180 12.18 11.59 -43.14
C LYS A 180 13.03 12.55 -42.32
N GLU A 181 13.93 13.24 -43.01
CA GLU A 181 14.74 14.30 -42.43
C GLU A 181 14.21 15.63 -42.91
N GLU A 182 13.89 16.54 -41.98
CA GLU A 182 13.42 17.90 -42.27
C GLU A 182 14.15 18.87 -41.35
N GLY A 183 14.93 19.80 -41.91
CA GLY A 183 15.65 20.80 -41.11
C GLY A 183 16.69 20.22 -40.12
N GLY A 184 17.35 19.11 -40.47
CA GLY A 184 18.35 18.47 -39.63
C GLY A 184 17.79 17.66 -38.45
N VAL A 185 16.45 17.47 -38.38
CA VAL A 185 15.83 16.57 -37.41
C VAL A 185 15.22 15.35 -38.09
N ILE A 186 15.32 14.19 -37.43
CA ILE A 186 14.71 12.94 -37.88
C ILE A 186 13.28 12.86 -37.36
N LEU A 187 12.33 12.82 -38.29
CA LEU A 187 10.92 12.57 -38.03
C LEU A 187 10.57 11.12 -38.34
N THR A 188 9.83 10.49 -37.42
CA THR A 188 9.32 9.12 -37.57
C THR A 188 7.79 9.13 -37.55
N LEU A 189 7.16 8.47 -38.52
CA LEU A 189 5.71 8.32 -38.59
C LEU A 189 5.25 7.26 -37.57
N CYS A 190 4.41 7.67 -36.61
CA CYS A 190 3.84 6.75 -35.62
C CYS A 190 2.83 5.80 -36.29
N GLY A 191 3.04 4.49 -36.16
CA GLY A 191 2.17 3.46 -36.71
C GLY A 191 0.77 3.38 -36.10
N ILE A 192 0.51 4.02 -34.95
CA ILE A 192 -0.83 4.02 -34.34
C ILE A 192 -1.61 5.30 -34.66
N CYS A 193 -1.01 6.49 -34.44
CA CYS A 193 -1.72 7.75 -34.68
C CYS A 193 -1.48 8.34 -36.07
N CYS A 194 -0.59 7.74 -36.87
CA CYS A 194 -0.22 8.19 -38.20
C CYS A 194 0.21 9.67 -38.25
N LYS A 195 0.89 10.13 -37.20
CA LYS A 195 1.48 11.48 -37.12
C LYS A 195 2.99 11.39 -37.16
N TRP A 196 3.63 12.29 -37.91
CA TRP A 196 5.07 12.51 -37.87
C TRP A 196 5.45 13.12 -36.51
N LYS A 197 6.45 12.53 -35.85
CA LYS A 197 6.92 12.94 -34.53
C LYS A 197 8.44 12.89 -34.46
N LEU A 198 9.02 13.62 -33.53
CA LEU A 198 10.47 13.59 -33.30
C LEU A 198 10.90 12.20 -32.86
N GLN A 199 12.12 11.78 -33.19
CA GLN A 199 12.66 10.50 -32.72
C GLN A 199 12.64 10.37 -31.19
N THR A 200 12.77 11.47 -30.46
CA THR A 200 12.68 11.53 -28.99
C THR A 200 11.28 11.22 -28.45
N ASP A 201 10.23 11.27 -29.28
CA ASP A 201 8.87 10.85 -28.92
C ASP A 201 8.67 9.33 -29.00
N PHE A 202 9.69 8.57 -29.39
CA PHE A 202 9.69 7.11 -29.43
C PHE A 202 10.62 6.56 -28.33
N TYR A 203 10.45 5.29 -27.99
CA TYR A 203 11.41 4.58 -27.14
C TYR A 203 12.67 4.24 -27.95
N ASP A 204 13.82 4.09 -27.29
CA ASP A 204 15.12 3.94 -27.95
C ASP A 204 15.22 2.67 -28.82
N SER A 205 14.52 1.61 -28.44
CA SER A 205 14.28 0.46 -29.32
C SER A 205 13.40 0.91 -30.48
N MET A 206 13.79 0.68 -31.75
CA MET A 206 13.11 1.05 -33.01
C MET A 206 11.60 0.77 -33.07
N GLY A 207 10.85 1.42 -32.21
CA GLY A 207 9.46 1.20 -31.95
C GLY A 207 8.68 1.98 -32.98
N THR A 208 7.72 1.32 -33.59
CA THR A 208 6.81 1.95 -34.54
C THR A 208 5.73 2.80 -33.86
N THR A 209 5.73 2.88 -32.54
CA THR A 209 4.65 3.51 -31.77
C THR A 209 5.25 4.57 -30.85
N CYS A 210 4.76 5.81 -30.98
CA CYS A 210 5.22 6.90 -30.12
C CYS A 210 4.82 6.65 -28.64
N LYS A 211 5.56 7.28 -27.73
CA LYS A 211 5.34 7.25 -26.27
C LYS A 211 3.89 7.59 -25.90
N GLY A 212 3.30 8.58 -26.55
CA GLY A 212 1.89 8.96 -26.36
C GLY A 212 0.91 7.83 -26.66
N CYS A 213 0.99 7.23 -27.86
CA CYS A 213 0.11 6.12 -28.23
C CYS A 213 0.35 4.87 -27.38
N THR A 214 1.60 4.60 -26.97
CA THR A 214 1.91 3.50 -26.05
C THR A 214 1.28 3.74 -24.67
N SER A 215 1.37 4.98 -24.17
CA SER A 215 0.72 5.41 -22.93
C SER A 215 -0.80 5.27 -23.02
N ASP A 216 -1.42 5.77 -24.08
CA ASP A 216 -2.87 5.69 -24.30
C ASP A 216 -3.35 4.24 -24.43
N LYS A 217 -2.60 3.40 -25.15
CA LYS A 217 -2.88 1.96 -25.25
C LYS A 217 -2.79 1.29 -23.88
N SER A 218 -1.80 1.64 -23.08
CA SER A 218 -1.62 1.13 -21.71
C SER A 218 -2.79 1.56 -20.82
N LYS A 219 -3.14 2.85 -20.84
CA LYS A 219 -4.29 3.42 -20.12
C LYS A 219 -5.60 2.72 -20.48
N HIS A 220 -5.88 2.61 -21.79
CA HIS A 220 -7.08 1.93 -22.26
C HIS A 220 -7.09 0.44 -21.89
N TYR A 221 -5.95 -0.23 -21.94
CA TYR A 221 -5.88 -1.62 -21.53
C TYR A 221 -6.16 -1.78 -20.04
N VAL A 222 -5.55 -0.95 -19.18
CA VAL A 222 -5.79 -1.03 -17.73
C VAL A 222 -7.17 -0.55 -17.29
N SER A 223 -7.89 0.16 -18.16
CA SER A 223 -9.28 0.57 -17.95
C SER A 223 -10.29 -0.52 -18.32
N THR A 224 -9.85 -1.67 -18.85
CA THR A 224 -10.69 -2.86 -19.05
C THR A 224 -10.58 -3.82 -17.87
N TRP A 225 -11.60 -4.64 -17.62
CA TRP A 225 -11.52 -5.69 -16.60
C TRP A 225 -10.43 -6.71 -16.90
N ARG A 226 -10.25 -7.07 -18.17
CA ARG A 226 -9.17 -7.95 -18.62
C ARG A 226 -7.80 -7.42 -18.22
N GLY A 227 -7.52 -6.16 -18.54
CA GLY A 227 -6.23 -5.54 -18.25
C GLY A 227 -6.03 -5.28 -16.76
N ALA A 228 -7.09 -4.93 -16.03
CA ALA A 228 -7.06 -4.81 -14.57
C ALA A 228 -6.67 -6.14 -13.91
N PHE A 229 -7.31 -7.25 -14.28
CA PHE A 229 -7.00 -8.58 -13.73
C PHE A 229 -5.64 -9.13 -14.14
N LEU A 230 -5.23 -8.98 -15.40
CA LEU A 230 -3.90 -9.40 -15.84
C LEU A 230 -2.79 -8.61 -15.14
N ARG A 231 -3.03 -7.33 -14.81
CA ARG A 231 -2.11 -6.54 -13.98
C ARG A 231 -1.99 -7.10 -12.56
N LEU A 232 -3.07 -7.61 -11.96
CA LEU A 232 -3.00 -8.26 -10.63
C LEU A 232 -2.11 -9.52 -10.67
N VAL A 233 -2.29 -10.37 -11.67
CA VAL A 233 -1.44 -11.57 -11.87
C VAL A 233 0.02 -11.17 -12.07
N GLY A 234 0.29 -10.21 -12.94
CA GLY A 234 1.65 -9.70 -13.18
C GLY A 234 2.31 -9.15 -11.91
N ASN A 235 1.57 -8.39 -11.11
CA ASN A 235 2.04 -7.86 -9.83
C ASN A 235 2.33 -8.98 -8.81
N ALA A 236 1.50 -10.01 -8.74
CA ALA A 236 1.71 -11.16 -7.86
C ALA A 236 2.98 -11.94 -8.23
N LEU A 237 3.17 -12.21 -9.53
CA LEU A 237 4.37 -12.87 -10.06
C LEU A 237 5.63 -12.07 -9.78
N HIS A 238 5.62 -10.77 -10.10
CA HIS A 238 6.76 -9.89 -9.83
C HIS A 238 7.08 -9.85 -8.33
N SER A 239 6.05 -9.77 -7.49
CA SER A 239 6.23 -9.76 -6.05
C SER A 239 6.93 -11.04 -5.55
N CYS A 240 6.58 -12.23 -6.05
CA CYS A 240 7.21 -13.47 -5.61
C CYS A 240 8.64 -13.66 -6.09
N ARG A 241 9.02 -13.05 -7.22
CA ARG A 241 10.39 -13.10 -7.77
C ARG A 241 11.39 -12.20 -7.03
N THR A 242 10.98 -11.49 -5.98
CA THR A 242 11.92 -10.69 -5.20
C THR A 242 12.81 -11.62 -4.36
N PRO A 243 14.14 -11.40 -4.28
CA PRO A 243 15.05 -12.32 -3.57
C PRO A 243 14.65 -12.61 -2.13
N THR A 244 14.11 -11.61 -1.44
CA THR A 244 13.64 -11.75 -0.05
C THR A 244 12.44 -12.69 0.12
N ARG A 245 11.61 -12.87 -0.92
CA ARG A 245 10.43 -13.74 -0.90
C ARG A 245 10.72 -15.12 -1.46
N GLU A 246 11.60 -15.20 -2.45
CA GLU A 246 12.17 -16.46 -2.92
C GLU A 246 12.88 -17.20 -1.77
N ALA A 247 13.68 -16.47 -0.97
CA ALA A 247 14.31 -17.01 0.24
C ALA A 247 13.31 -17.52 1.30
N ARG A 248 12.02 -17.15 1.20
CA ARG A 248 10.94 -17.61 2.08
C ARG A 248 10.13 -18.77 1.49
N GLY A 249 10.44 -19.23 0.28
CA GLY A 249 9.70 -20.31 -0.39
C GLY A 249 8.25 -19.95 -0.76
N LEU A 250 7.95 -18.66 -0.99
CA LEU A 250 6.60 -18.23 -1.33
C LEU A 250 6.27 -18.56 -2.80
N VAL A 251 5.38 -19.54 -3.02
CA VAL A 251 4.93 -19.98 -4.34
C VAL A 251 3.91 -19.00 -4.96
N CYS A 252 3.90 -18.86 -6.29
CA CYS A 252 2.95 -18.02 -7.01
C CYS A 252 2.29 -18.79 -8.15
N ASP A 253 1.14 -19.40 -7.88
CA ASP A 253 0.38 -20.21 -8.84
C ASP A 253 -0.96 -19.56 -9.22
N ILE A 254 -1.17 -18.30 -8.85
CA ILE A 254 -2.38 -17.57 -9.21
C ILE A 254 -2.44 -17.33 -10.73
N THR A 255 -3.55 -17.72 -11.35
CA THR A 255 -3.78 -17.53 -12.79
C THR A 255 -4.79 -16.43 -13.07
N PHE A 256 -4.87 -15.99 -14.33
CA PHE A 256 -5.94 -15.08 -14.78
C PHE A 256 -7.34 -15.65 -14.52
N LYS A 257 -7.54 -16.94 -14.76
CA LYS A 257 -8.82 -17.62 -14.54
C LYS A 257 -9.20 -17.62 -13.05
N ASP A 258 -8.22 -17.76 -12.15
CA ASP A 258 -8.48 -17.69 -10.71
C ASP A 258 -8.96 -16.30 -10.28
N ILE A 259 -8.39 -15.22 -10.86
CA ILE A 259 -8.84 -13.84 -10.58
C ILE A 259 -10.28 -13.63 -11.05
N VAL A 260 -10.62 -14.09 -12.27
CA VAL A 260 -11.99 -13.98 -12.81
C VAL A 260 -12.97 -14.77 -11.94
N ASN A 261 -12.62 -16.00 -11.56
CA ASN A 261 -13.45 -16.82 -10.68
C ASN A 261 -13.66 -16.15 -9.31
N MET A 262 -12.60 -15.61 -8.69
CA MET A 262 -12.73 -14.89 -7.42
C MET A 262 -13.64 -13.67 -7.54
N TYR A 263 -13.57 -12.92 -8.65
CA TYR A 263 -14.47 -11.79 -8.88
C TYR A 263 -15.93 -12.22 -8.93
N SER A 264 -16.23 -13.29 -9.66
CA SER A 264 -17.58 -13.86 -9.75
C SER A 264 -18.05 -14.44 -8.41
N GLU A 265 -17.22 -15.23 -7.73
CA GLU A 265 -17.50 -15.84 -6.41
C GLU A 265 -17.74 -14.78 -5.31
N GLN A 266 -17.13 -13.60 -5.44
CA GLN A 266 -17.32 -12.47 -4.55
C GLN A 266 -18.42 -11.49 -5.01
N SER A 267 -19.20 -11.85 -6.04
CA SER A 267 -20.26 -11.00 -6.61
C SER A 267 -19.76 -9.59 -6.99
N GLY A 268 -18.54 -9.49 -7.51
CA GLY A 268 -17.92 -8.21 -7.87
C GLY A 268 -17.57 -7.29 -6.70
N CYS A 269 -17.64 -7.77 -5.46
CA CYS A 269 -17.44 -6.98 -4.25
C CYS A 269 -16.10 -7.27 -3.54
N CYS A 270 -15.67 -6.32 -2.71
CA CYS A 270 -14.54 -6.46 -1.81
C CYS A 270 -14.80 -7.56 -0.77
N MET A 271 -13.87 -8.51 -0.62
CA MET A 271 -13.99 -9.63 0.33
C MET A 271 -14.15 -9.20 1.79
N TYR A 272 -13.62 -8.03 2.16
CA TYR A 272 -13.69 -7.53 3.54
C TYR A 272 -14.94 -6.68 3.75
N SER A 273 -15.16 -5.69 2.88
CA SER A 273 -16.18 -4.66 3.11
C SER A 273 -17.50 -4.87 2.38
N GLY A 274 -17.55 -5.75 1.39
CA GLY A 274 -18.72 -5.87 0.51
C GLY A 274 -18.86 -4.72 -0.50
N VAL A 275 -18.02 -3.69 -0.45
CA VAL A 275 -18.07 -2.56 -1.39
C VAL A 275 -17.79 -3.04 -2.82
N PRO A 276 -18.59 -2.61 -3.82
CA PRO A 276 -18.35 -2.87 -5.24
C PRO A 276 -16.94 -2.49 -5.68
N LEU A 277 -16.29 -3.42 -6.38
CA LEU A 277 -14.95 -3.19 -6.89
C LEU A 277 -14.99 -2.51 -8.25
N THR A 278 -14.06 -1.58 -8.46
CA THR A 278 -13.90 -0.85 -9.72
C THR A 278 -12.56 -1.19 -10.39
N LYS A 279 -12.40 -0.89 -11.68
CA LYS A 279 -11.10 -1.00 -12.38
C LYS A 279 -10.19 0.22 -12.17
N GLU A 280 -10.79 1.37 -11.88
CA GLU A 280 -10.17 2.68 -11.77
C GLU A 280 -10.91 3.54 -10.74
N GLY A 281 -10.22 4.56 -10.20
CA GLY A 281 -10.79 5.44 -9.18
C GLY A 281 -10.83 4.80 -7.79
N ASP A 282 -11.85 5.17 -7.03
CA ASP A 282 -12.11 4.66 -5.68
C ASP A 282 -12.59 3.22 -5.72
N TRP A 283 -12.25 2.45 -4.69
CA TRP A 283 -12.60 1.03 -4.57
C TRP A 283 -12.01 0.14 -5.66
N LYS A 284 -10.88 0.59 -6.22
CA LYS A 284 -10.15 -0.13 -7.26
C LYS A 284 -9.78 -1.53 -6.79
N VAL A 285 -10.04 -2.54 -7.62
CA VAL A 285 -9.70 -3.93 -7.34
C VAL A 285 -8.21 -4.12 -7.10
N SER A 286 -7.90 -4.85 -6.03
CA SER A 286 -6.57 -5.31 -5.68
C SER A 286 -6.61 -6.77 -5.22
N LEU A 287 -5.45 -7.43 -5.25
CA LEU A 287 -5.28 -8.83 -4.85
C LEU A 287 -4.59 -8.88 -3.48
N GLU A 288 -5.25 -9.49 -2.51
CA GLU A 288 -4.74 -9.62 -1.14
C GLU A 288 -4.45 -11.08 -0.78
N ARG A 289 -3.51 -11.29 0.15
CA ARG A 289 -3.22 -12.62 0.70
C ARG A 289 -3.87 -12.72 2.07
N LYS A 290 -4.73 -13.72 2.26
CA LYS A 290 -5.38 -14.02 3.54
C LYS A 290 -4.35 -14.32 4.64
N ASN A 291 -3.28 -15.04 4.27
CA ASN A 291 -2.12 -15.28 5.10
C ASN A 291 -0.85 -14.78 4.40
N VAL A 292 -0.15 -13.85 5.02
CA VAL A 292 1.07 -13.23 4.49
C VAL A 292 2.30 -14.16 4.45
N HIS A 293 2.23 -15.30 5.13
CA HIS A 293 3.25 -16.35 5.13
C HIS A 293 3.04 -17.39 4.03
N VAL A 294 1.89 -17.36 3.36
CA VAL A 294 1.61 -18.20 2.19
C VAL A 294 1.72 -17.32 0.94
N GLY A 295 2.16 -17.91 -0.16
CA GLY A 295 2.31 -17.22 -1.44
C GLY A 295 0.97 -16.89 -2.12
N TYR A 296 1.01 -16.51 -3.39
CA TYR A 296 -0.21 -16.21 -4.15
C TYR A 296 -0.73 -17.49 -4.81
N ILE A 297 -1.60 -18.17 -4.09
CA ILE A 297 -2.36 -19.33 -4.57
C ILE A 297 -3.85 -19.04 -4.39
N ARG A 298 -4.72 -19.59 -5.25
CA ARG A 298 -6.17 -19.29 -5.23
C ARG A 298 -6.79 -19.37 -3.83
N LYS A 299 -6.50 -20.42 -3.06
CA LYS A 299 -7.05 -20.62 -1.71
C LYS A 299 -6.64 -19.51 -0.72
N ASN A 300 -5.44 -18.96 -0.87
CA ASN A 300 -4.87 -17.93 0.00
C ASN A 300 -5.12 -16.50 -0.50
N CYS A 301 -5.78 -16.32 -1.64
CA CYS A 301 -6.04 -15.00 -2.19
C CYS A 301 -7.52 -14.61 -2.10
N CYS A 302 -7.77 -13.31 -2.14
CA CYS A 302 -9.08 -12.72 -2.36
C CYS A 302 -8.94 -11.36 -3.04
N LEU A 303 -10.04 -10.85 -3.60
CA LEU A 303 -10.10 -9.50 -4.14
C LEU A 303 -10.60 -8.53 -3.08
N ILE A 304 -9.90 -7.41 -2.94
CA ILE A 304 -10.26 -6.32 -2.03
C ILE A 304 -10.23 -4.98 -2.77
N ALA A 305 -10.87 -3.97 -2.21
CA ALA A 305 -10.62 -2.61 -2.63
C ALA A 305 -9.23 -2.15 -2.17
N MET A 306 -8.54 -1.36 -2.99
CA MET A 306 -7.17 -0.89 -2.76
C MET A 306 -7.03 -0.08 -1.46
N GLU A 307 -8.11 0.54 -0.99
CA GLU A 307 -8.23 1.21 0.31
C GLU A 307 -7.95 0.29 1.50
N PHE A 308 -8.22 -1.01 1.37
CA PHE A 308 -7.96 -2.01 2.40
C PHE A 308 -6.59 -2.69 2.24
N GLN A 309 -5.79 -2.31 1.23
CA GLN A 309 -4.47 -2.87 1.01
C GLN A 309 -3.44 -2.21 1.94
N GLY A 310 -3.45 -2.67 3.19
CA GLY A 310 -2.57 -2.20 4.27
C GLY A 310 -1.16 -2.80 4.20
N ASN A 311 -0.20 -2.10 4.81
CA ASN A 311 1.12 -2.68 5.04
C ASN A 311 1.04 -3.65 6.21
N ASP A 312 1.18 -4.94 5.92
CA ASP A 312 1.38 -5.93 6.97
C ASP A 312 2.87 -6.16 7.24
N HIS A 313 3.29 -5.84 8.46
CA HIS A 313 4.65 -6.02 8.95
C HIS A 313 4.81 -7.24 9.86
N THR A 314 3.73 -8.00 10.12
CA THR A 314 3.74 -9.22 10.94
C THR A 314 4.78 -10.22 10.44
N ALA A 315 4.91 -10.41 9.12
CA ALA A 315 5.90 -11.30 8.50
C ALA A 315 7.38 -10.87 8.68
N ARG A 316 7.63 -9.76 9.37
CA ARG A 316 8.96 -9.30 9.79
C ARG A 316 9.10 -9.21 11.31
N SER A 317 7.99 -9.32 12.05
CA SER A 317 8.02 -9.32 13.50
C SER A 317 8.67 -10.62 13.99
N MET A 318 9.65 -10.50 14.88
CA MET A 318 10.19 -11.63 15.64
C MET A 318 9.35 -11.94 16.88
N LEU A 319 8.39 -11.08 17.19
CA LEU A 319 7.48 -11.23 18.33
C LEU A 319 6.11 -11.62 17.80
N ASP A 320 5.38 -12.42 18.57
CA ASP A 320 3.95 -12.63 18.35
C ASP A 320 3.28 -11.26 18.34
N SER A 321 2.89 -10.82 17.15
CA SER A 321 2.27 -9.51 16.97
C SER A 321 0.85 -9.58 17.50
N THR A 322 0.51 -8.73 18.45
CA THR A 322 -0.88 -8.59 18.93
C THR A 322 -1.75 -7.85 17.91
N GLY A 323 -1.15 -7.30 16.84
CA GLY A 323 -1.84 -6.73 15.69
C GLY A 323 -0.87 -6.29 14.58
N GLY A 324 -1.41 -5.88 13.44
CA GLY A 324 -0.66 -5.30 12.33
C GLY A 324 -1.47 -4.23 11.63
N GLY A 325 -0.86 -3.43 10.74
CA GLY A 325 -1.57 -2.41 9.95
C GLY A 325 -2.40 -2.98 8.79
N GLY A 326 -2.36 -4.30 8.55
CA GLY A 326 -3.16 -4.97 7.54
C GLY A 326 -4.64 -5.03 7.91
N TRP A 327 -5.52 -4.93 6.91
CA TRP A 327 -6.95 -5.14 7.08
C TRP A 327 -7.29 -6.63 7.06
N THR A 328 -8.31 -6.99 7.84
CA THR A 328 -8.97 -8.30 7.83
C THR A 328 -10.48 -8.07 7.82
N ARG A 329 -11.25 -9.13 7.54
CA ARG A 329 -12.71 -9.06 7.63
C ARG A 329 -13.17 -8.67 9.05
N ASP A 330 -12.57 -9.24 10.08
CA ASP A 330 -12.92 -8.96 11.48
C ASP A 330 -12.66 -7.50 11.86
N LYS A 331 -11.55 -6.93 11.39
CA LYS A 331 -11.26 -5.50 11.57
C LYS A 331 -12.26 -4.61 10.87
N TYR A 332 -12.66 -4.96 9.65
CA TYR A 332 -13.69 -4.23 8.93
C TYR A 332 -15.03 -4.29 9.68
N LEU A 333 -15.44 -5.46 10.16
CA LEU A 333 -16.67 -5.61 10.94
C LEU A 333 -16.61 -4.79 12.24
N PHE A 334 -15.47 -4.80 12.94
CA PHE A 334 -15.25 -3.94 14.09
C PHE A 334 -15.36 -2.45 13.74
N PHE A 335 -14.70 -2.02 12.66
CA PHE A 335 -14.79 -0.64 12.16
C PHE A 335 -16.23 -0.26 11.86
N ARG A 336 -16.96 -1.08 11.11
CA ARG A 336 -18.35 -0.84 10.74
C ARG A 336 -19.25 -0.73 11.97
N ALA A 337 -19.11 -1.63 12.94
CA ALA A 337 -19.91 -1.64 14.16
C ALA A 337 -19.64 -0.45 15.09
N ASN A 338 -18.45 0.15 15.00
CA ASN A 338 -18.01 1.26 15.87
C ASN A 338 -17.86 2.58 15.12
N TYR A 339 -18.30 2.65 13.85
CA TYR A 339 -18.25 3.88 13.08
C TYR A 339 -19.35 4.83 13.54
N ASP A 340 -18.95 5.98 14.06
CA ASP A 340 -19.86 7.04 14.49
C ASP A 340 -19.47 8.34 13.79
N PRO A 341 -20.31 8.86 12.87
CA PRO A 341 -20.09 10.14 12.21
C PRO A 341 -19.87 11.30 13.17
N ALA A 342 -20.44 11.28 14.37
CA ALA A 342 -20.24 12.35 15.37
C ALA A 342 -18.82 12.36 15.96
N ASN A 343 -18.11 11.23 15.89
CA ASN A 343 -16.71 11.10 16.29
C ASN A 343 -15.73 11.36 15.15
N VAL A 344 -16.22 11.50 13.92
CA VAL A 344 -15.40 11.93 12.78
C VAL A 344 -15.29 13.44 12.88
N HIS A 345 -14.11 13.93 13.27
CA HIS A 345 -13.86 15.37 13.30
C HIS A 345 -14.13 15.91 11.91
N ALA A 346 -15.03 16.89 11.81
CA ALA A 346 -15.27 17.60 10.58
C ALA A 346 -13.90 18.03 10.05
N THR A 347 -13.51 17.51 8.89
CA THR A 347 -12.33 18.01 8.19
C THR A 347 -12.51 19.51 8.13
N VAL A 348 -11.60 20.25 8.76
CA VAL A 348 -11.58 21.71 8.69
C VAL A 348 -11.76 22.02 7.21
N SER A 349 -12.92 22.60 6.89
CA SER A 349 -13.32 22.92 5.52
C SER A 349 -12.12 23.55 4.85
N SER A 350 -11.74 23.00 3.70
CA SER A 350 -10.70 23.53 2.83
C SER A 350 -10.73 25.04 2.89
N ARG A 351 -9.61 25.66 3.28
CA ARG A 351 -9.31 27.09 3.18
C ARG A 351 -10.38 27.80 2.35
N ASP A 352 -11.33 28.45 3.02
CA ASP A 352 -12.23 29.35 2.32
C ASP A 352 -11.34 30.30 1.53
N SER A 353 -11.42 30.18 0.21
CA SER A 353 -10.63 30.91 -0.77
C SER A 353 -10.82 32.40 -0.55
N CYS A 354 -9.85 33.04 0.10
CA CYS A 354 -9.59 34.47 -0.01
C CYS A 354 -8.75 34.75 -1.24
#